data_AF-A0AAV8EBS0-F1
#
_entry.id   AF-A0AAV8EBS0-F1
#
_cell.length_a   1.000
_cell.length_b   1.000
_cell.length_c   1.000
_cell.angle_alpha   90.00
_cell.angle_beta   90.00
_cell.angle_gamma   90.00
#
_symmetry.space_group_name_H-M   'P 1'
#
loop_
_entity.id
_entity.type
_entity.pdbx_description
1 polymer ?
#
loop_
_entity_poly.entity_id
_entity_poly.type
_entity_poly.pdbx_seq_one_letter_code
_entity_poly.pdbx_strand_id
1 'polypeptide(L)'
;MLLITVSHLPYCDGNRSINFTVALLQTLINSPNLTLEETVEDAYNNTLKPWHGWISTAACKVALKLIPEREYFISLLLGKCKDFEDLKEDIRNMISMLQPPLDEINSLLAKHELEKLKST
;
A
#
# COMPACT_ATOMS: atom_id res chain seq x y z
N MET A 1 1.34 10.08 -13.56
CA MET A 1 1.13 11.52 -13.28
C MET A 1 -0.24 11.73 -12.61
N LEU A 2 -0.44 11.15 -11.42
CA LEU A 2 -1.62 11.41 -10.58
C LEU A 2 -1.37 11.13 -9.09
N LEU A 3 -0.13 10.88 -8.68
CA LEU A 3 0.24 10.66 -7.27
C LEU A 3 1.50 11.44 -6.84
N ILE A 4 1.98 12.40 -7.65
CA ILE A 4 3.13 13.23 -7.27
C ILE A 4 2.84 14.68 -7.63
N THR A 5 2.08 15.36 -6.78
CA THR A 5 2.01 16.81 -6.52
C THR A 5 0.86 16.93 -5.54
N VAL A 6 1.07 17.13 -4.22
CA VAL A 6 1.26 18.46 -3.63
C VAL A 6 2.19 18.37 -2.42
N SER A 7 3.33 19.04 -2.54
CA SER A 7 4.34 19.25 -1.51
C SER A 7 3.87 20.27 -0.47
N HIS A 8 3.73 19.85 0.80
CA HIS A 8 4.23 20.63 1.94
C HIS A 8 4.66 19.82 3.17
N LEU A 9 4.58 18.48 3.19
CA LEU A 9 5.36 17.61 4.09
C LEU A 9 5.64 16.25 3.41
N PRO A 10 6.79 16.07 2.72
CA PRO A 10 7.08 14.84 1.96
C PRO A 10 7.15 13.57 2.82
N TYR A 11 7.22 13.72 4.15
CA TYR A 11 7.36 12.62 5.08
C TYR A 11 6.06 11.82 5.28
N CYS A 12 4.89 12.47 5.30
CA CYS A 12 3.63 11.80 5.61
C CYS A 12 3.13 10.92 4.46
N ASP A 13 3.23 11.41 3.22
CA ASP A 13 2.69 10.69 2.05
C ASP A 13 3.57 9.52 1.62
N GLY A 14 4.89 9.67 1.71
CA GLY A 14 5.83 8.57 1.47
C GLY A 14 5.59 7.40 2.43
N ASN A 15 5.50 7.69 3.73
CA ASN A 15 5.20 6.68 4.75
C ASN A 15 3.84 6.00 4.53
N ARG A 16 2.77 6.75 4.23
CA ARG A 16 1.44 6.18 3.96
C ARG A 16 1.40 5.27 2.73
N SER A 17 2.12 5.63 1.66
CA SER A 17 2.23 4.78 0.46
C SER A 17 2.93 3.46 0.76
N ILE A 18 3.98 3.48 1.59
CA ILE A 18 4.67 2.25 2.00
C ILE A 18 3.77 1.40 2.91
N ASN A 19 3.03 2.01 3.86
CA ASN A 19 2.02 1.28 4.65
C ASN A 19 0.96 0.61 3.77
N PHE A 20 0.49 1.30 2.72
CA PHE A 20 -0.41 0.72 1.73
C PHE A 20 0.22 -0.48 1.01
N THR A 21 1.45 -0.36 0.52
CA THR A 21 2.15 -1.45 -0.15
C THR A 21 2.39 -2.65 0.77
N VAL A 22 2.79 -2.41 2.03
CA VAL A 22 2.93 -3.47 3.04
C VAL A 22 1.60 -4.17 3.28
N ALA A 23 0.53 -3.43 3.52
CA ALA A 23 -0.81 -4.01 3.73
C ALA A 23 -1.27 -4.81 2.50
N LEU A 24 -1.12 -4.26 1.29
CA LEU A 24 -1.46 -4.93 0.03
C LEU A 24 -0.71 -6.25 -0.12
N LEU A 25 0.62 -6.23 0.02
CA LEU A 25 1.45 -7.42 -0.20
C LEU A 25 1.28 -8.46 0.92
N GLN A 26 1.12 -8.02 2.17
CA GLN A 26 0.81 -8.90 3.30
C GLN A 26 -0.52 -9.62 3.05
N THR A 27 -1.57 -8.91 2.63
CA THR A 27 -2.87 -9.54 2.33
C THR A 27 -2.79 -10.44 1.10
N LEU A 28 -2.06 -10.02 0.05
CA LEU A 28 -1.88 -10.80 -1.18
C LEU A 28 -1.32 -12.21 -0.90
N ILE A 29 -0.32 -12.31 -0.01
CA ILE A 29 0.36 -13.58 0.30
C ILE A 29 -0.38 -14.45 1.32
N ASN A 30 -1.22 -13.85 2.18
CA ASN A 30 -1.89 -14.54 3.28
C ASN A 30 -3.36 -14.88 2.98
N SER A 31 -3.98 -14.23 2.00
CA SER A 31 -5.40 -14.37 1.68
C SER A 31 -5.60 -14.82 0.22
N PRO A 32 -5.32 -16.10 -0.11
CA PRO A 32 -5.38 -16.59 -1.49
C PRO A 32 -6.79 -16.60 -2.10
N ASN A 33 -7.83 -16.52 -1.26
CA ASN A 33 -9.22 -16.54 -1.69
C ASN A 33 -9.76 -15.17 -2.11
N LEU A 34 -9.03 -14.08 -1.82
CA LEU A 34 -9.45 -12.73 -2.21
C LEU A 34 -9.03 -12.46 -3.66
N THR A 35 -9.87 -11.73 -4.38
CA THR A 35 -9.49 -11.10 -5.65
C THR A 35 -8.45 -10.00 -5.39
N LEU A 36 -7.73 -9.59 -6.45
CA LEU A 36 -6.79 -8.47 -6.33
C LEU A 36 -7.53 -7.16 -6.04
N GLU A 37 -8.73 -6.97 -6.60
CA GLU A 37 -9.55 -5.79 -6.34
C GLU A 37 -9.91 -5.68 -4.85
N GLU A 38 -10.41 -6.76 -4.24
CA GLU A 38 -10.71 -6.80 -2.80
C GLU A 38 -9.44 -6.56 -1.95
N THR A 39 -8.31 -7.14 -2.35
CA THR A 39 -7.03 -6.96 -1.65
C THR A 39 -6.57 -5.49 -1.70
N VAL A 40 -6.68 -4.84 -2.86
CA VAL A 40 -6.32 -3.42 -3.03
C VAL A 40 -7.31 -2.51 -2.32
N GLU A 41 -8.61 -2.81 -2.39
CA GLU A 41 -9.64 -2.01 -1.73
C GLU A 41 -9.48 -2.06 -0.21
N ASP A 42 -9.23 -3.22 0.38
CA ASP A 42 -9.00 -3.36 1.82
C ASP A 42 -7.74 -2.59 2.24
N ALA A 43 -6.62 -2.79 1.54
CA ALA A 43 -5.38 -2.04 1.78
C ALA A 43 -5.60 -0.53 1.68
N TYR A 44 -6.35 -0.06 0.68
CA TYR A 44 -6.69 1.35 0.48
C TYR A 44 -7.52 1.91 1.64
N ASN A 45 -8.57 1.19 2.04
CA ASN A 45 -9.47 1.58 3.11
C ASN A 45 -8.73 1.73 4.45
N ASN A 46 -7.80 0.82 4.74
CA ASN A 46 -7.08 0.76 6.01
C ASN A 46 -5.90 1.73 6.09
N THR A 47 -5.40 2.25 4.96
CA THR A 47 -4.16 3.04 4.95
C THR A 47 -4.33 4.45 4.36
N LEU A 48 -4.79 4.58 3.11
CA LEU A 48 -4.80 5.86 2.38
C LEU A 48 -6.12 6.61 2.52
N LYS A 49 -7.25 5.90 2.51
CA LYS A 49 -8.59 6.49 2.52
C LYS A 49 -8.85 7.48 3.65
N PRO A 50 -8.40 7.28 4.91
CA PRO A 50 -8.61 8.26 5.98
C PRO A 50 -8.00 9.64 5.68
N TRP A 51 -6.98 9.68 4.83
CA TRP A 51 -6.20 10.87 4.51
C TRP A 51 -6.54 11.48 3.17
N HIS A 52 -7.29 10.76 2.34
CA HIS A 52 -7.72 11.19 1.01
C HIS A 52 -9.01 12.01 1.08
N GLY A 53 -9.00 13.15 0.38
CA GLY A 53 -10.22 13.91 0.10
C GLY A 53 -11.15 13.17 -0.88
N TRP A 54 -12.29 13.79 -1.18
CA TRP A 54 -13.30 13.21 -2.09
C TRP A 54 -12.77 13.00 -3.51
N ILE A 55 -11.87 13.88 -3.98
CA ILE A 55 -11.25 13.79 -5.32
C ILE A 55 -10.38 12.53 -5.40
N SER A 56 -9.42 12.38 -4.50
CA SER A 56 -8.52 11.22 -4.47
C SER A 56 -9.30 9.91 -4.25
N THR A 57 -10.34 9.94 -3.41
CA THR A 57 -11.21 8.78 -3.22
C THR A 57 -11.99 8.41 -4.50
N ALA A 58 -12.51 9.39 -5.24
CA ALA A 58 -13.17 9.14 -6.51
C ALA A 58 -12.20 8.59 -7.56
N ALA A 59 -10.98 9.13 -7.64
CA ALA A 59 -9.93 8.61 -8.51
C ALA A 59 -9.57 7.16 -8.19
N CYS A 60 -9.40 6.82 -6.91
CA CYS A 60 -9.15 5.44 -6.47
C CYS A 60 -10.27 4.48 -6.88
N LYS A 61 -11.54 4.87 -6.76
CA LYS A 61 -12.67 4.05 -7.23
C LYS A 61 -12.65 3.78 -8.73
N VAL A 62 -12.15 4.73 -9.53
CA VAL A 62 -11.95 4.51 -10.97
C VAL A 62 -10.77 3.57 -11.21
N ALA A 63 -9.68 3.75 -10.46
CA ALA A 63 -8.49 2.90 -10.57
C ALA A 63 -8.76 1.44 -10.17
N LEU A 64 -9.62 1.18 -9.17
CA LEU A 64 -10.02 -0.18 -8.76
C LEU A 64 -10.59 -0.99 -9.94
N LYS A 65 -11.35 -0.33 -10.82
CA LYS A 65 -11.94 -0.97 -12.02
C LYS A 65 -10.92 -1.35 -13.10
N LEU A 66 -9.69 -0.88 -12.97
CA LEU A 66 -8.59 -1.15 -13.90
C LEU A 66 -7.60 -2.19 -13.35
N ILE A 67 -7.90 -2.76 -12.18
CA ILE A 67 -7.07 -3.79 -11.57
C ILE A 67 -7.18 -5.07 -12.40
N PRO A 68 -6.04 -5.70 -12.75
CA PRO A 68 -6.04 -6.95 -13.52
C PRO A 68 -6.45 -8.15 -12.66
N GLU A 69 -6.57 -9.34 -13.26
CA GLU A 69 -6.74 -10.57 -12.48
C GLU A 69 -5.55 -10.81 -11.54
N ARG A 70 -5.84 -11.44 -10.39
CA ARG A 70 -4.85 -11.71 -9.33
C ARG A 70 -3.70 -12.55 -9.84
N GLU A 71 -4.00 -13.57 -10.63
CA GLU A 71 -3.02 -14.49 -11.19
C GLU A 71 -2.08 -13.77 -12.15
N TYR A 72 -2.63 -12.85 -12.96
CA TYR A 72 -1.83 -12.02 -13.86
C TYR A 72 -0.89 -11.10 -13.07
N PHE A 73 -1.40 -10.43 -12.03
CA PHE A 73 -0.57 -9.59 -11.18
C PHE A 73 0.52 -10.37 -10.44
N ILE A 74 0.21 -11.55 -9.88
CA ILE A 74 1.20 -12.43 -9.27
C ILE A 74 2.26 -12.83 -10.30
N SER A 75 1.87 -13.13 -11.54
CA SER A 75 2.82 -13.47 -12.60
C SER A 75 3.80 -12.33 -12.92
N LEU A 76 3.35 -11.07 -12.82
CA LEU A 76 4.21 -9.90 -12.96
C LEU A 76 5.19 -9.76 -11.78
N LEU A 77 4.74 -10.10 -10.57
CA LEU A 77 5.55 -10.02 -9.35
C LEU A 77 6.57 -11.15 -9.22
N LEU A 78 6.28 -12.34 -9.76
CA LEU A 78 7.19 -13.48 -9.69
C LEU A 78 8.59 -13.11 -10.18
N GLY A 79 8.71 -12.38 -11.29
CA GLY A 79 10.00 -11.88 -11.78
C GLY A 79 11.04 -12.99 -11.95
N LYS A 80 12.02 -13.06 -11.03
CA LYS A 80 13.07 -14.10 -11.00
C LYS A 80 12.84 -15.19 -9.95
N CYS A 81 11.78 -15.11 -9.14
CA CYS A 81 11.40 -16.14 -8.18
C CYS A 81 11.09 -17.44 -8.92
N LYS A 82 11.41 -18.59 -8.32
CA LYS A 82 11.14 -19.88 -8.98
C LYS A 82 9.65 -20.19 -8.96
N ASP A 83 9.00 -19.87 -7.84
CA ASP A 83 7.57 -20.09 -7.63
C ASP A 83 6.99 -19.06 -6.67
N PHE A 84 5.71 -19.25 -6.32
CA PHE A 84 4.99 -18.35 -5.44
C PHE A 84 5.49 -18.40 -3.99
N GLU A 85 6.04 -19.52 -3.51
CA GLU A 85 6.56 -19.60 -2.14
C GLU A 85 7.87 -18.80 -2.00
N ASP A 86 8.75 -18.85 -3.00
CA ASP A 86 9.92 -17.97 -3.08
C ASP A 86 9.49 -16.49 -3.02
N LEU A 87 8.46 -16.11 -3.81
CA LEU A 87 7.92 -14.74 -3.79
C LEU A 87 7.34 -14.35 -2.41
N LYS A 88 6.65 -15.29 -1.73
CA LYS A 88 6.14 -15.03 -0.37
C LYS A 88 7.28 -14.79 0.62
N GLU A 89 8.37 -15.55 0.51
CA GLU A 89 9.54 -15.37 1.37
C GLU A 89 10.17 -13.99 1.14
N ASP A 90 10.38 -13.59 -0.11
CA ASP A 90 10.90 -12.26 -0.46
C ASP A 90 10.00 -11.13 0.05
N ILE A 91 8.67 -11.26 -0.09
CA ILE A 91 7.71 -10.29 0.45
C ILE A 91 7.80 -10.23 1.98
N ARG A 92 7.85 -11.37 2.68
CA ARG A 92 7.97 -11.39 4.16
C ARG A 92 9.28 -10.74 4.62
N ASN A 93 10.39 -11.03 3.95
CA ASN A 93 11.69 -10.43 4.23
C ASN A 93 11.64 -8.92 4.04
N MET A 94 11.09 -8.45 2.91
CA MET A 94 10.90 -7.02 2.64
C MET A 94 10.04 -6.36 3.73
N ILE A 95 8.91 -6.97 4.12
CA ILE A 95 8.04 -6.43 5.17
C ILE A 95 8.77 -6.38 6.51
N SER A 96 9.51 -7.43 6.88
CA SER A 96 10.29 -7.45 8.12
C SER A 96 11.38 -6.37 8.20
N MET A 97 11.95 -6.00 7.05
CA MET A 97 12.94 -4.92 6.95
C MET A 97 12.30 -3.53 7.01
N LEU A 98 11.11 -3.37 6.43
CA LEU A 98 10.40 -2.10 6.36
C LEU A 98 9.62 -1.79 7.65
N GLN A 99 9.12 -2.80 8.36
CA GLN A 99 8.24 -2.60 9.51
C GLN A 99 8.89 -1.76 10.63
N PRO A 100 10.13 -2.04 11.09
CA PRO A 100 10.74 -1.27 12.18
C PRO A 100 10.89 0.25 11.88
N PRO A 101 11.46 0.68 10.73
CA PRO A 101 11.54 2.11 10.44
C PRO A 101 10.17 2.74 10.17
N LEU A 102 9.20 2.00 9.61
CA LEU A 102 7.82 2.48 9.46
C LEU A 102 7.16 2.74 10.81
N ASP A 103 7.32 1.84 11.77
CA ASP A 103 6.77 1.99 13.11
C ASP A 103 7.39 3.19 13.85
N GLU A 104 8.69 3.42 13.67
CA GLU A 104 9.38 4.60 14.20
C GLU A 104 8.83 5.90 13.59
N ILE A 105 8.70 5.95 12.26
CA ILE A 105 8.14 7.12 11.56
C ILE A 105 6.69 7.37 11.99
N ASN A 106 5.87 6.32 12.02
CA ASN A 106 4.47 6.38 12.47
C ASN A 106 4.38 6.93 13.90
N SER A 107 5.24 6.45 14.80
CA SER A 107 5.28 6.90 16.20
C SER A 107 5.72 8.36 16.32
N LEU A 108 6.70 8.80 15.52
CA LEU A 108 7.14 10.20 15.49
C LEU A 108 6.04 11.13 14.95
N LEU A 109 5.37 10.74 13.86
CA LEU A 109 4.28 11.52 13.30
C LEU A 109 3.14 11.68 14.32
N ALA A 110 2.74 10.58 14.97
CA ALA A 110 1.73 10.57 16.02
C ALA A 110 2.11 11.45 17.22
N LYS A 111 3.37 11.36 17.68
CA LYS A 111 3.89 12.16 18.79
C LYS A 111 3.82 13.67 18.52
N HIS A 112 3.93 14.07 17.26
CA HIS A 112 3.92 15.47 16.84
C HIS A 112 2.59 15.92 16.23
N GLU A 113 1.54 15.09 16.29
CA GLU A 113 0.21 15.34 15.69
C GLU A 113 0.24 15.62 14.17
N LEU A 114 1.30 15.17 13.49
CA LEU A 114 1.52 15.36 12.05
C LEU A 114 0.81 14.29 11.22
N GLU A 115 0.35 13.21 11.84
CA GLU A 115 -0.42 12.14 11.21
C GLU A 115 -1.76 12.64 10.67
N LYS A 116 -2.33 13.72 11.22
CA LYS A 116 -3.65 14.25 10.84
C LYS A 116 -3.65 15.09 9.56
N LEU A 117 -2.48 15.38 9.02
CA LEU A 117 -2.34 16.26 7.85
C LEU A 117 -2.83 15.52 6.60
N LYS A 118 -3.90 16.05 6.00
CA LYS A 118 -4.47 15.49 4.77
C LYS A 118 -3.59 15.85 3.59
N SER A 119 -3.48 14.92 2.64
CA SER A 119 -3.00 15.26 1.30
C SER A 119 -4.11 16.10 0.64
N THR A 120 -3.80 17.35 0.33
CA THR A 120 -4.67 18.24 -0.45
C THR A 120 -4.67 17.89 -1.93
#